data_AF-A0A1D2VC75-F1
#
_entry.id   AF-A0A1D2VC75-F1
#
_cell.length_a   1.000
_cell.length_b   1.000
_cell.length_c   1.000
_cell.angle_alpha   90.00
_cell.angle_beta   90.00
_cell.angle_gamma   90.00
#
_symmetry.space_group_name_H-M   'P 1'
#
loop_
_entity.id
_entity.type
_entity.pdbx_description
1 polymer ?
#
loop_
_entity_poly.entity_id
_entity_poly.type
_entity_poly.pdbx_seq_one_letter_code
_entity_poly.pdbx_strand_id
1 'polypeptide(L)'
;ELIYNGYVLLIVSIVSLSNNNMNQTELVELLKKHFGIEGLSSTIEGLNLNNSDVTLEDLLKALEKNEYLFKSVIRDDMDEVIEYSIGRRAKAEFPKESMVELVRFVYGL
;
A
#
# COMPACT_ATOMS: atom_id res chain seq x y z
N GLU A 1 10.31 13.63 0.96
CA GLU A 1 8.84 13.81 0.86
C GLU A 1 8.25 13.31 -0.44
N LEU A 2 8.68 13.80 -1.62
CA LEU A 2 8.11 13.38 -2.91
C LEU A 2 8.14 11.86 -3.14
N ILE A 3 9.27 11.21 -2.89
CA ILE A 3 9.42 9.75 -3.05
C ILE A 3 8.44 8.99 -2.16
N TYR A 4 8.35 9.38 -0.88
CA TYR A 4 7.40 8.80 0.07
C TYR A 4 5.95 8.96 -0.41
N ASN A 5 5.57 10.17 -0.84
CA ASN A 5 4.22 10.43 -1.36
C ASN A 5 3.93 9.61 -2.63
N GLY A 6 4.93 9.37 -3.47
CA GLY A 6 4.80 8.47 -4.63
C GLY A 6 4.46 7.04 -4.21
N TYR A 7 5.12 6.52 -3.17
CA TYR A 7 4.80 5.20 -2.61
C TYR A 7 3.44 5.16 -1.91
N VAL A 8 3.05 6.21 -1.19
CA VAL A 8 1.70 6.36 -0.60
C VAL A 8 0.66 6.24 -1.71
N LEU A 9 0.78 7.05 -2.76
CA LEU A 9 -0.14 7.04 -3.90
C LEU A 9 -0.19 5.67 -4.57
N LEU A 10 0.97 5.05 -4.81
CA LEU A 10 1.07 3.73 -5.41
C LEU A 10 0.30 2.68 -4.60
N ILE A 11 0.59 2.57 -3.31
CA ILE A 11 -0.01 1.54 -2.45
C ILE A 11 -1.50 1.80 -2.26
N VAL A 12 -1.92 3.05 -2.04
CA VAL A 12 -3.34 3.43 -1.95
C VAL A 12 -4.08 3.09 -3.25
N SER A 13 -3.46 3.34 -4.41
CA SER A 13 -4.04 3.01 -5.71
C SER A 13 -4.22 1.50 -5.89
N ILE A 14 -3.20 0.70 -5.56
CA ILE A 14 -3.27 -0.77 -5.63
C ILE A 14 -4.41 -1.29 -4.74
N VAL A 15 -4.44 -0.90 -3.47
CA VAL A 15 -5.48 -1.36 -2.53
C VAL A 15 -6.88 -0.95 -2.99
N SER A 16 -7.01 0.23 -3.57
CA SER A 16 -8.30 0.74 -4.05
C SER A 16 -8.79 0.03 -5.31
N LEU A 17 -7.88 -0.25 -6.25
CA LEU A 17 -8.17 -1.02 -7.46
C LEU A 17 -8.52 -2.48 -7.16
N SER A 18 -8.04 -3.00 -6.03
CA SER A 18 -8.39 -4.33 -5.53
C SER A 18 -9.67 -4.33 -4.68
N ASN A 19 -10.66 -3.50 -5.03
CA ASN A 19 -11.94 -3.39 -4.33
C ASN A 19 -11.80 -3.17 -2.82
N ASN A 20 -10.76 -2.44 -2.40
CA ASN A 20 -10.49 -2.13 -0.99
C ASN A 20 -10.24 -3.38 -0.10
N ASN A 21 -9.84 -4.50 -0.72
CA ASN A 21 -9.35 -5.68 -0.02
C ASN A 21 -8.09 -6.20 -0.73
N MET A 22 -6.94 -6.10 -0.06
CA MET A 22 -5.65 -6.48 -0.60
C MET A 22 -4.91 -7.39 0.38
N ASN A 23 -4.62 -8.63 -0.02
CA ASN A 23 -3.79 -9.52 0.77
C ASN A 23 -2.33 -9.05 0.77
N GLN A 24 -1.63 -9.11 1.91
CA GLN A 24 -0.23 -8.68 2.00
C GLN A 24 0.69 -9.46 1.06
N THR A 25 0.50 -10.77 0.93
CA THR A 25 1.31 -11.61 0.04
C THR A 25 1.11 -11.20 -1.41
N GLU A 26 -0.15 -10.99 -1.84
CA GLU A 26 -0.47 -10.51 -3.19
C GLU A 26 0.10 -9.11 -3.46
N LEU A 27 0.04 -8.21 -2.48
CA LEU A 27 0.64 -6.88 -2.57
C LEU A 27 2.15 -6.96 -2.81
N VAL A 28 2.84 -7.80 -2.03
CA VAL A 28 4.29 -8.01 -2.17
C VAL A 28 4.61 -8.60 -3.54
N GLU A 29 3.84 -9.58 -4.01
CA GLU A 29 4.03 -10.17 -5.35
C GLU A 29 3.82 -9.15 -6.48
N LEU A 30 2.81 -8.30 -6.38
CA LEU A 30 2.57 -7.20 -7.32
C LEU A 30 3.73 -6.20 -7.34
N LEU A 31 4.18 -5.78 -6.15
CA LEU A 31 5.30 -4.84 -6.02
C LEU A 31 6.61 -5.44 -6.54
N LYS A 32 6.85 -6.73 -6.31
CA LYS A 32 7.98 -7.46 -6.88
C LYS A 32 7.92 -7.47 -8.40
N LYS A 33 6.79 -7.93 -8.95
CA LYS A 33 6.63 -8.15 -10.40
C LYS A 33 6.69 -6.87 -11.21
N HIS A 34 6.16 -5.76 -10.68
CA HIS A 34 5.98 -4.53 -11.44
C HIS A 34 6.90 -3.39 -11.02
N PHE A 35 7.46 -3.43 -9.81
CA PHE A 35 8.23 -2.32 -9.23
C PHE A 35 9.59 -2.75 -8.66
N GLY A 36 9.96 -4.03 -8.73
CA GLY A 36 11.28 -4.53 -8.31
C GLY A 36 11.48 -4.61 -6.79
N ILE A 37 10.41 -4.55 -5.98
CA ILE A 37 10.50 -4.66 -4.52
C ILE A 37 10.43 -6.15 -4.13
N GLU A 38 11.58 -6.74 -3.84
CA GLU A 38 11.74 -8.21 -3.74
C GLU A 38 11.00 -8.88 -2.57
N GLY A 39 10.63 -8.13 -1.53
CA GLY A 39 9.92 -8.67 -0.37
C GLY A 39 9.76 -7.68 0.77
N LEU A 40 9.12 -8.11 1.87
CA LEU A 40 8.89 -7.26 3.05
C LEU A 40 10.18 -6.69 3.64
N SER A 41 11.22 -7.50 3.75
CA SER A 41 12.53 -7.08 4.28
C SER A 41 13.43 -6.40 3.25
N SER A 42 12.96 -6.22 2.01
CA SER A 42 13.76 -5.55 0.98
C SER A 42 13.75 -4.04 1.20
N THR A 43 14.94 -3.44 1.13
CA THR A 43 15.09 -1.98 1.14
C THR A 43 14.51 -1.39 -0.13
N ILE A 44 13.74 -0.33 0.03
CA ILE A 44 13.18 0.44 -1.08
C ILE A 44 14.20 1.50 -1.50
N GLU A 45 14.74 1.36 -2.71
CA GLU A 45 15.74 2.30 -3.23
C GLU A 45 15.21 3.74 -3.27
N GLY A 46 16.01 4.68 -2.78
CA GLY A 46 15.66 6.10 -2.75
C GLY A 46 14.68 6.50 -1.65
N LEU A 47 14.08 5.55 -0.91
CA LEU A 47 13.23 5.85 0.24
C LEU A 47 14.05 5.84 1.53
N ASN A 48 14.27 7.04 2.08
CA ASN A 48 14.91 7.24 3.37
C ASN A 48 13.94 7.90 4.34
N LEU A 49 13.81 7.34 5.54
CA LEU A 49 13.08 7.94 6.66
C LEU A 49 14.05 8.08 7.84
N ASN A 50 14.12 9.26 8.44
CA ASN A 50 15.01 9.56 9.57
C ASN A 50 16.49 9.21 9.34
N ASN A 51 17.00 9.41 8.11
CA ASN A 51 18.37 9.06 7.69
C ASN A 51 18.71 7.56 7.77
N SER A 52 17.70 6.71 7.59
CA SER A 52 17.90 5.27 7.48
C SER A 52 17.15 4.73 6.27
N ASP A 53 17.76 3.72 5.65
CA ASP A 53 17.13 2.90 4.63
C ASP A 53 15.82 2.31 5.15
N VAL A 54 14.81 2.27 4.30
CA VAL A 54 13.45 1.85 4.66
C VAL A 54 13.10 0.57 3.95
N THR A 55 12.68 -0.44 4.72
CA THR A 55 12.15 -1.68 4.14
C THR A 55 10.69 -1.51 3.70
N LEU A 56 10.20 -2.41 2.85
CA LEU A 56 8.77 -2.44 2.53
C LEU A 56 7.91 -2.62 3.78
N GLU A 57 8.35 -3.44 4.74
CA GLU A 57 7.66 -3.62 6.01
C GLU A 57 7.58 -2.31 6.82
N ASP A 58 8.66 -1.54 6.86
CA ASP A 58 8.69 -0.23 7.54
C ASP A 58 7.74 0.76 6.88
N LEU A 59 7.69 0.78 5.54
CA LEU A 59 6.77 1.60 4.79
C LEU A 59 5.31 1.22 5.10
N LEU A 60 4.95 -0.07 5.07
CA LEU A 60 3.58 -0.53 5.38
C LEU A 60 3.18 -0.17 6.81
N LYS A 61 4.06 -0.40 7.80
CA LYS A 61 3.85 0.05 9.19
C LYS A 61 3.67 1.56 9.30
N ALA A 62 4.43 2.34 8.52
CA ALA A 62 4.27 3.79 8.48
C ALA A 62 2.92 4.20 7.88
N LEU A 63 2.44 3.53 6.84
CA LEU A 63 1.13 3.79 6.25
C LEU A 63 -0.02 3.42 7.19
N GLU A 64 0.11 2.33 7.94
CA GLU A 64 -0.84 1.95 9.00
C GLU A 64 -0.86 3.01 10.10
N LYS A 65 0.32 3.38 10.63
CA LYS A 65 0.46 4.38 11.70
C LYS A 65 -0.11 5.75 11.31
N ASN A 66 0.05 6.14 10.06
CA ASN A 66 -0.47 7.40 9.52
C ASN A 66 -1.90 7.28 8.98
N GLU A 67 -2.59 6.17 9.21
CA GLU A 67 -3.97 5.92 8.83
C GLU A 67 -4.26 5.99 7.31
N TYR A 68 -3.23 5.76 6.49
CA TYR A 68 -3.40 5.53 5.06
C TYR A 68 -3.92 4.13 4.77
N LEU A 69 -3.49 3.15 5.56
CA LEU A 69 -3.96 1.77 5.50
C LEU A 69 -4.63 1.37 6.82
N PHE A 70 -5.62 0.49 6.71
CA PHE A 70 -6.16 -0.29 7.81
C PHE A 70 -5.75 -1.74 7.61
N LYS A 71 -5.08 -2.31 8.61
CA LYS A 71 -4.64 -3.70 8.65
C LYS A 71 -5.65 -4.57 9.40
N SER A 72 -6.15 -5.61 8.76
CA SER A 72 -6.91 -6.69 9.38
C SER A 72 -6.03 -7.93 9.48
N VAL A 73 -6.07 -8.61 10.61
CA VAL A 73 -5.36 -9.86 10.84
C VAL A 73 -6.40 -10.94 11.05
N ILE A 74 -6.51 -11.84 10.08
CA ILE A 74 -7.42 -12.99 10.13
C ILE A 74 -6.57 -14.18 10.56
N ARG A 75 -6.84 -14.69 11.76
CA ARG A 75 -6.16 -15.88 12.29
C ARG A 75 -7.06 -17.08 12.11
N ASP A 76 -6.57 -18.06 11.38
CA ASP A 76 -7.08 -19.43 11.39
C ASP A 76 -6.16 -20.30 12.26
N ASP A 77 -6.59 -21.50 12.63
CA ASP A 77 -5.89 -22.39 13.57
C ASP A 77 -4.46 -22.77 13.13
N MET A 78 -4.11 -22.55 11.85
CA MET A 78 -2.78 -22.83 11.29
C MET A 78 -2.12 -21.64 10.59
N ASP A 79 -2.86 -20.59 10.21
CA ASP A 79 -2.35 -19.52 9.35
C ASP A 79 -2.80 -18.13 9.82
N GLU A 80 -1.88 -17.15 9.74
CA GLU A 80 -2.18 -15.73 9.93
C GLU A 80 -2.20 -15.03 8.57
N VAL A 81 -3.38 -14.57 8.15
CA VAL A 81 -3.58 -13.81 6.91
C VAL A 81 -3.69 -12.33 7.24
N ILE A 82 -2.86 -11.53 6.58
CA ILE A 82 -2.87 -10.07 6.69
C ILE A 82 -3.59 -9.49 5.48
N GLU A 83 -4.65 -8.72 5.72
CA GLU A 83 -5.39 -7.96 4.72
C GLU A 83 -5.25 -6.46 4.95
N TYR A 84 -5.18 -5.71 3.85
CA TYR A 84 -5.11 -4.26 3.82
C TYR A 84 -6.34 -3.66 3.16
N SER A 85 -6.83 -2.56 3.74
CA SER A 85 -7.88 -1.71 3.18
C SER A 85 -7.53 -0.23 3.38
N ILE A 86 -8.25 0.67 2.70
CA ILE A 86 -8.03 2.11 2.77
C ILE A 86 -8.41 2.67 4.14
N GLY A 87 -7.43 3.32 4.77
CA GLY A 87 -7.55 3.97 6.08
C GLY A 87 -8.26 5.34 6.03
N ARG A 88 -8.46 5.94 7.20
CA ARG A 88 -9.23 7.19 7.36
C ARG A 88 -8.58 8.37 6.64
N ARG A 89 -7.25 8.51 6.76
CA ARG A 89 -6.50 9.60 6.16
C ARG A 89 -6.51 9.51 4.65
N ALA A 90 -6.33 8.31 4.10
CA ALA A 90 -6.44 8.09 2.66
C ALA A 90 -7.82 8.48 2.12
N LYS A 91 -8.92 8.17 2.81
CA LYS A 91 -10.28 8.60 2.39
C LYS A 91 -10.46 10.12 2.40
N ALA A 92 -9.78 10.83 3.30
CA ALA A 92 -9.84 12.28 3.39
C ALA A 92 -9.00 12.96 2.30
N GLU A 93 -7.82 12.41 2.01
CA GLU A 93 -6.89 12.95 0.99
C GLU A 93 -7.24 12.51 -0.44
N PHE A 94 -7.89 11.36 -0.60
CA PHE A 94 -8.34 10.79 -1.87
C PHE A 94 -9.85 10.52 -1.83
N PRO A 95 -10.69 11.53 -2.09
CA PRO A 95 -12.15 11.39 -2.11
C PRO A 95 -12.61 10.33 -3.11
N LYS A 96 -13.80 9.77 -2.88
CA LYS A 96 -14.38 8.70 -3.71
C LYS A 96 -14.42 9.09 -5.19
N GLU A 97 -14.74 10.34 -5.48
CA GLU A 97 -14.82 10.89 -6.83
C GLU A 97 -13.47 10.81 -7.53
N SER A 98 -12.39 11.21 -6.86
CA SER A 98 -11.01 11.11 -7.38
C SER A 98 -10.59 9.66 -7.62
N MET A 99 -11.06 8.72 -6.80
CA MET A 99 -10.80 7.29 -6.99
C MET A 99 -11.57 6.73 -8.19
N VAL A 100 -12.80 7.18 -8.42
CA VAL A 100 -13.56 6.83 -9.64
C VAL A 100 -12.87 7.38 -10.89
N GLU A 101 -12.36 8.62 -10.83
CA GLU A 101 -11.59 9.21 -11.92
C GLU A 101 -10.29 8.44 -12.18
N LEU A 102 -9.58 8.01 -11.14
CA LEU A 102 -8.41 7.16 -11.28
C LEU A 102 -8.74 5.82 -11.96
N VAL A 103 -9.81 5.15 -11.54
CA VAL A 103 -10.28 3.91 -12.18
C VAL A 103 -10.58 4.16 -13.65
N ARG A 104 -11.34 5.22 -13.97
CA ARG A 104 -11.64 5.58 -15.36
C ARG A 104 -10.39 5.83 -16.17
N PHE A 105 -9.45 6.59 -15.63
CA PHE A 105 -8.18 6.87 -16.27
C PHE A 105 -7.36 5.59 -16.55
N VAL A 106 -7.24 4.69 -15.58
CA VAL A 106 -6.48 3.43 -15.72
C VAL A 106 -7.12 2.48 -16.74
N TYR A 107 -8.45 2.37 -16.75
CA TYR A 107 -9.18 1.48 -17.66
C TYR A 107 -9.58 2.12 -18.99
N GLY A 108 -9.28 3.40 -19.21
CA GLY A 108 -9.63 4.14 -20.43
C GLY A 108 -11.14 4.34 -20.63
N LEU A 109 -11.89 4.53 -19.53
CA LEU A 109 -13.34 4.71 -19.49
C LEU A 109 -13.77 6.19 -19.46
#